data_AF-A0A842QFJ7-F1
#
_entry.id   AF-A0A842QFJ7-F1
#
_cell.length_a   1.000
_cell.length_b   1.000
_cell.length_c   1.000
_cell.angle_alpha   90.00
_cell.angle_beta   90.00
_cell.angle_gamma   90.00
#
_symmetry.space_group_name_H-M   'P 1'
#
loop_
_entity.id
_entity.type
_entity.pdbx_description
1 polymer ?
#
loop_
_entity_poly.entity_id
_entity_poly.type
_entity_poly.pdbx_seq_one_letter_code
_entity_poly.pdbx_strand_id
1 'polypeptide(L)'
;MSSSPDTKKLAAFIVVVIVIAGAAFGVIMLMQPSVEPGGPEVGIATPDEATNITLNEIKAMETVEGFASFQNSYGNIRGQGNYSGIKVSYLLDELVGGMESNQILTVNATDGYAVTFPYSKVYPNETIQAIQGDMILAYEYNGTEVPDWEDGYRIIFLTEDGYYSTEDANQTTPDEYFMGAAGPTCIKMVDTLKVETLEPTALTVVREEGTTEFTMTELKEMDTITGLGGYKRSSGTMEGPHNYTGVTFQTVLSATGLLPANYTVEAMGSDGFTTYYNKTQVELGYFPGYDPETGDDIGTIACNVSLAWADEGGTLPSDIGPLRAVLINEDGNFTDGHFWNKDVVKLTVIEEVPDWEVELDGVDHFNMSHDDYYAGASCSHHRTEIEMNGDTYKGLPLYVLVAAMDGGDDTHFTFNSSLALQTHYNVTLYDSEGTNVTISVDQIADNTSIVVAGWKNNKLLEGDEWPIKLVTPNATAVLDGIVKIEMVGWED
;
A
#
# COMPACT_ATOMS: atom_id res chain seq x y z
N MET A 1 -7.81 -32.92 -41.08
CA MET A 1 -9.11 -32.98 -40.35
C MET A 1 -8.79 -33.67 -39.03
N SER A 2 -8.72 -33.05 -37.86
CA SER A 2 -9.39 -31.87 -37.32
C SER A 2 -8.36 -31.09 -36.48
N SER A 3 -8.27 -29.79 -36.74
CA SER A 3 -7.65 -28.80 -35.87
C SER A 3 -8.69 -28.33 -34.87
N SER A 4 -8.33 -28.23 -33.60
CA SER A 4 -9.12 -27.64 -32.51
C SER A 4 -8.21 -26.67 -31.74
N PRO A 5 -8.73 -25.55 -31.21
CA PRO A 5 -8.12 -24.24 -31.41
C PRO A 5 -7.44 -23.65 -30.17
N ASP A 6 -6.55 -22.70 -30.46
CA ASP A 6 -6.19 -21.49 -29.68
C ASP A 6 -6.64 -21.46 -28.22
N THR A 7 -5.78 -21.92 -27.32
CA THR A 7 -5.71 -21.39 -25.97
C THR A 7 -5.13 -19.98 -26.04
N LYS A 8 -6.03 -19.00 -26.21
CA LYS A 8 -5.75 -17.61 -25.85
C LYS A 8 -5.31 -17.61 -24.37
N LYS A 9 -4.05 -17.30 -24.13
CA LYS A 9 -3.56 -16.94 -22.79
C LYS A 9 -4.30 -15.68 -22.39
N LEU A 10 -5.28 -15.84 -21.50
CA LEU A 10 -5.91 -14.72 -20.80
C LEU A 10 -4.86 -14.21 -19.81
N ALA A 11 -4.09 -13.21 -20.22
CA ALA A 11 -3.34 -12.40 -19.28
C ALA A 11 -4.37 -11.65 -18.44
N ALA A 12 -4.45 -11.97 -17.14
CA ALA A 12 -5.16 -11.16 -16.19
C ALA A 12 -4.46 -9.79 -16.15
N PHE A 13 -5.08 -8.80 -16.76
CA PHE A 13 -4.70 -7.40 -16.60
C PHE A 13 -5.08 -7.01 -15.17
N ILE A 14 -4.09 -6.87 -14.29
CA ILE A 14 -4.25 -6.04 -13.10
C ILE A 14 -4.34 -4.62 -13.63
N VAL A 15 -5.55 -4.06 -13.65
CA VAL A 15 -5.74 -2.64 -13.93
C VAL A 15 -5.37 -1.92 -12.64
N VAL A 16 -4.11 -1.50 -12.53
CA VAL A 16 -3.73 -0.49 -11.55
C VAL A 16 -4.34 0.81 -12.07
N VAL A 17 -5.47 1.21 -11.51
CA VAL A 17 -6.01 2.55 -11.73
C VAL A 17 -5.21 3.47 -10.83
N ILE A 18 -4.12 4.03 -11.37
CA ILE A 18 -3.50 5.20 -10.77
C ILE A 18 -4.48 6.34 -11.05
N VAL A 19 -5.38 6.58 -10.09
CA VAL A 19 -6.09 7.85 -10.03
C VAL A 19 -5.03 8.86 -9.62
N ILE A 20 -4.34 9.44 -10.60
CA ILE A 20 -3.66 10.71 -10.35
C ILE A 20 -4.82 11.69 -10.17
N ALA A 21 -5.30 11.83 -8.94
CA ALA A 21 -6.09 12.99 -8.56
C ALA A 21 -5.14 14.15 -8.86
N GLY A 22 -5.31 14.77 -10.03
CA GLY A 22 -4.65 16.02 -10.36
C GLY A 22 -5.10 16.99 -9.28
N ALA A 23 -4.30 17.10 -8.23
CA ALA A 23 -4.60 17.92 -7.09
C ALA A 23 -4.95 19.28 -7.64
N ALA A 24 -6.20 19.67 -7.43
CA ALA A 24 -6.72 20.97 -7.81
C ALA A 24 -6.09 22.00 -6.86
N PHE A 25 -4.78 22.22 -6.98
CA PHE A 25 -4.12 23.33 -6.32
C PHE A 25 -4.45 24.59 -7.10
N GLY A 26 -5.52 25.23 -6.62
CA GLY A 26 -5.81 26.63 -6.82
C GLY A 26 -4.70 27.49 -6.20
N VAL A 27 -3.62 27.68 -6.95
CA VAL A 27 -2.80 28.89 -6.90
C VAL A 27 -2.70 29.38 -8.34
N ILE A 28 -3.71 30.17 -8.75
CA ILE A 28 -3.66 31.12 -9.88
C ILE A 28 -3.12 30.53 -11.21
N MET A 29 -3.88 29.65 -11.87
CA MET A 29 -3.90 29.66 -13.34
C MET A 29 -5.02 30.59 -13.82
N LEU A 30 -4.81 31.89 -13.62
CA LEU A 30 -5.20 32.85 -14.64
C LEU A 30 -3.97 33.03 -15.53
N MET A 31 -3.63 32.00 -16.32
CA MET A 31 -2.89 32.23 -17.56
C MET A 31 -3.85 33.01 -18.45
N GLN A 32 -3.82 34.34 -18.31
CA GLN A 32 -4.31 35.17 -19.40
C GLN A 32 -3.44 34.80 -20.60
N PRO A 33 -4.01 34.45 -21.76
CA PRO A 33 -3.23 34.47 -22.98
C PRO A 33 -2.75 35.92 -23.13
N SER A 34 -1.47 36.14 -22.85
CA SER A 34 -0.73 37.38 -23.05
C SER A 34 -0.62 37.62 -24.55
N VAL A 35 -1.75 37.95 -25.17
CA VAL A 35 -1.75 38.51 -26.52
C VAL A 35 -1.35 39.99 -26.39
N GLU A 36 -0.07 40.26 -26.09
CA GLU A 36 0.70 41.49 -26.40
C GLU A 36 2.16 41.43 -25.87
N PRO A 37 3.09 42.26 -26.38
CA PRO A 37 3.99 42.06 -27.52
C PRO A 37 5.36 41.44 -27.12
N GLY A 38 5.38 40.30 -26.41
CA GLY A 38 6.61 39.69 -25.85
C GLY A 38 7.35 38.65 -26.72
N GLY A 39 6.77 38.18 -27.83
CA GLY A 39 7.31 37.02 -28.58
C GLY A 39 6.87 35.68 -27.96
N PRO A 40 7.24 34.53 -28.56
CA PRO A 40 6.82 33.21 -28.06
C PRO A 40 7.52 32.87 -26.73
N GLU A 41 6.75 32.31 -25.78
CA GLU A 41 7.19 31.93 -24.42
C GLU A 41 6.77 30.49 -24.07
N VAL A 42 7.45 29.89 -23.09
CA VAL A 42 7.12 28.59 -22.48
C VAL A 42 7.02 28.75 -20.97
N GLY A 43 5.97 28.21 -20.36
CA GLY A 43 5.82 28.20 -18.90
C GLY A 43 6.63 27.07 -18.25
N ILE A 44 7.29 27.37 -17.14
CA ILE A 44 8.04 26.43 -16.31
C ILE A 44 7.45 26.48 -14.91
N ALA A 45 7.04 25.34 -14.36
CA ALA A 45 6.37 25.29 -13.06
C ALA A 45 6.84 24.12 -12.20
N THR A 46 6.88 24.35 -10.90
CA THR A 46 6.97 23.33 -9.84
C THR A 46 5.70 23.42 -8.96
N PRO A 47 5.56 22.61 -7.91
CA PRO A 47 4.47 22.79 -6.96
C PRO A 47 4.48 24.16 -6.25
N ASP A 48 5.66 24.79 -6.11
CA ASP A 48 5.84 25.99 -5.28
C ASP A 48 6.00 27.28 -6.08
N GLU A 49 6.47 27.20 -7.33
CA GLU A 49 6.75 28.37 -8.17
C GLU A 49 6.38 28.15 -9.64
N ALA A 50 6.12 29.25 -10.35
CA ALA A 50 5.90 29.24 -11.78
C ALA A 50 6.52 30.49 -12.41
N THR A 51 7.14 30.32 -13.56
CA THR A 51 7.75 31.39 -14.36
C THR A 51 7.53 31.12 -15.84
N ASN A 52 7.69 32.14 -16.68
CA ASN A 52 7.73 31.98 -18.13
C ASN A 52 9.14 32.32 -18.62
N ILE A 53 9.60 31.63 -19.65
CA ILE A 53 10.82 31.97 -20.37
C ILE A 53 10.50 32.33 -21.82
N THR A 54 11.01 33.47 -22.27
CA THR A 54 10.84 33.96 -23.65
C THR A 54 11.88 33.36 -24.59
N LEU A 55 11.61 33.36 -25.89
CA LEU A 55 12.58 32.93 -26.91
C LEU A 55 13.94 33.65 -26.81
N ASN A 56 13.94 34.95 -26.52
CA ASN A 56 15.18 35.72 -26.41
C ASN A 56 16.04 35.27 -25.22
N GLU A 57 15.39 34.93 -24.11
CA GLU A 57 16.06 34.39 -22.92
C GLU A 57 16.58 32.97 -23.19
N ILE A 58 15.76 32.12 -23.82
CA ILE A 58 16.17 30.79 -24.29
C ILE A 58 17.44 30.90 -25.16
N LYS A 59 17.44 31.77 -26.16
CA LYS A 59 18.61 31.95 -27.06
C LYS A 59 19.85 32.54 -26.37
N ALA A 60 19.71 33.12 -25.19
CA ALA A 60 20.83 33.61 -24.40
C ALA A 60 21.47 32.50 -23.54
N MET A 61 20.79 31.35 -23.38
CA MET A 61 21.29 30.17 -22.69
C MET A 61 22.17 29.31 -23.62
N GLU A 62 22.82 28.29 -23.07
CA GLU A 62 23.64 27.34 -23.85
C GLU A 62 22.77 26.57 -24.85
N THR A 63 22.96 26.88 -26.14
CA THR A 63 22.26 26.23 -27.25
C THR A 63 22.96 24.94 -27.65
N VAL A 64 22.16 23.90 -27.87
CA VAL A 64 22.58 22.63 -28.46
C VAL A 64 21.96 22.51 -29.84
N GLU A 65 22.77 22.08 -30.80
CA GLU A 65 22.36 21.85 -32.19
C GLU A 65 22.64 20.41 -32.58
N GLY A 66 21.73 19.80 -33.32
CA GLY A 66 21.91 18.43 -33.79
C GLY A 66 20.94 18.06 -34.91
N PHE A 67 21.36 17.13 -35.77
CA PHE A 67 20.43 16.46 -36.67
C PHE A 67 19.65 15.43 -35.87
N ALA A 68 18.32 15.44 -35.99
CA ALA A 68 17.47 14.46 -35.34
C ALA A 68 16.36 13.98 -36.26
N SER A 69 15.79 12.84 -35.90
CA SER A 69 14.61 12.23 -36.49
C SER A 69 14.04 11.23 -35.48
N PHE A 70 12.78 10.84 -35.63
CA PHE A 70 12.14 9.90 -34.69
C PHE A 70 11.17 8.96 -35.38
N GLN A 71 10.96 7.79 -34.78
CA GLN A 71 9.98 6.81 -35.25
C GLN A 71 8.58 7.09 -34.70
N ASN A 72 7.58 7.28 -35.57
CA ASN A 72 6.18 7.40 -35.13
C ASN A 72 5.56 6.03 -34.78
N SER A 73 4.36 6.04 -34.19
CA SER A 73 3.64 4.82 -33.78
C SER A 73 3.28 3.85 -34.92
N TYR A 74 3.45 4.26 -36.17
CA TYR A 74 3.25 3.43 -37.36
C TYR A 74 4.57 2.91 -37.94
N GLY A 75 5.69 3.09 -37.23
CA GLY A 75 7.02 2.66 -37.64
C GLY A 75 7.71 3.57 -38.67
N ASN A 76 7.11 4.71 -39.04
CA ASN A 76 7.69 5.61 -40.02
C ASN A 76 8.64 6.62 -39.39
N ILE A 77 9.72 6.96 -40.09
CA ILE A 77 10.64 8.03 -39.69
C ILE A 77 9.99 9.39 -39.97
N ARG A 78 10.07 10.30 -39.00
CA ARG A 78 9.52 11.67 -39.03
C ARG A 78 10.53 12.65 -38.42
N GLY A 79 10.30 13.95 -38.64
CA GLY A 79 11.09 15.02 -38.04
C GLY A 79 12.55 15.08 -38.50
N GLN A 80 12.88 14.59 -39.69
CA GLN A 80 14.26 14.62 -40.19
C GLN A 80 14.73 16.06 -40.44
N GLY A 81 15.64 16.57 -39.62
CA GLY A 81 16.25 17.87 -39.85
C GLY A 81 17.21 18.30 -38.75
N ASN A 82 17.77 19.50 -38.92
CA ASN A 82 18.60 20.13 -37.90
C ASN A 82 17.71 20.88 -36.93
N TYR A 83 17.91 20.62 -35.64
CA TYR A 83 17.22 21.29 -34.55
C TYR A 83 18.22 22.11 -33.74
N SER A 84 17.77 23.27 -33.27
CA SER A 84 18.48 24.06 -32.26
C SER A 84 17.55 24.29 -31.06
N GLY A 85 18.10 24.09 -29.86
CA GLY A 85 17.33 24.15 -28.62
C GLY A 85 18.20 24.19 -27.38
N ILE A 86 17.56 24.08 -26.22
CA ILE A 86 18.24 23.96 -24.92
C ILE A 86 17.95 22.60 -24.33
N LYS A 87 18.94 21.99 -23.65
CA LYS A 87 18.69 20.79 -22.85
C LYS A 87 17.62 21.05 -21.79
N VAL A 88 16.63 20.18 -21.69
CA VAL A 88 15.53 20.34 -20.73
C VAL A 88 16.03 20.31 -19.29
N SER A 89 16.99 19.44 -18.96
CA SER A 89 17.64 19.42 -17.64
C SER A 89 18.28 20.76 -17.29
N TYR A 90 19.10 21.30 -18.20
CA TYR A 90 19.74 22.59 -17.99
C TYR A 90 18.73 23.74 -17.81
N LEU A 91 17.65 23.73 -18.59
CA LEU A 91 16.56 24.70 -18.45
C LEU A 91 15.91 24.65 -17.06
N LEU A 92 15.64 23.46 -16.55
CA LEU A 92 15.05 23.26 -15.22
C LEU A 92 16.03 23.62 -14.10
N ASP A 93 17.30 23.25 -14.24
CA ASP A 93 18.37 23.58 -13.27
C ASP A 93 18.48 25.10 -13.06
N GLU A 94 18.46 25.87 -14.16
CA GLU A 94 18.64 27.32 -14.12
C GLU A 94 17.39 28.09 -13.66
N LEU A 95 16.19 27.59 -13.97
CA LEU A 95 14.95 28.35 -13.73
C LEU A 95 14.23 27.94 -12.46
N VAL A 96 14.30 26.67 -12.06
CA VAL A 96 13.51 26.12 -10.94
C VAL A 96 14.33 25.19 -10.02
N GLY A 97 15.65 25.21 -10.13
CA GLY A 97 16.55 24.45 -9.25
C GLY A 97 16.65 22.96 -9.57
N GLY A 98 16.15 22.52 -10.73
CA GLY A 98 16.29 21.17 -11.24
C GLY A 98 15.14 20.23 -10.87
N MET A 99 15.42 18.92 -10.86
CA MET A 99 14.48 17.89 -10.39
C MET A 99 15.16 16.96 -9.39
N GLU A 100 14.35 16.36 -8.51
CA GLU A 100 14.73 15.25 -7.63
C GLU A 100 14.32 13.89 -8.24
N SER A 101 14.94 12.79 -7.78
CA SER A 101 14.74 11.46 -8.37
C SER A 101 13.33 10.89 -8.22
N ASN A 102 12.53 11.41 -7.28
CA ASN A 102 11.11 11.07 -7.09
C ASN A 102 10.17 12.01 -7.85
N GLN A 103 10.69 12.89 -8.71
CA GLN A 103 9.88 13.81 -9.50
C GLN A 103 9.74 13.34 -10.95
N ILE A 104 8.66 13.78 -11.56
CA ILE A 104 8.35 13.61 -12.98
C ILE A 104 8.22 14.97 -13.64
N LEU A 105 8.43 15.00 -14.96
CA LEU A 105 8.20 16.17 -15.79
C LEU A 105 6.99 15.92 -16.68
N THR A 106 5.92 16.67 -16.48
CA THR A 106 4.76 16.70 -17.37
C THR A 106 4.91 17.86 -18.36
N VAL A 107 4.97 17.53 -19.65
CA VAL A 107 5.05 18.50 -20.76
C VAL A 107 3.67 18.63 -21.39
N ASN A 108 3.08 19.83 -21.33
CA ASN A 108 1.79 20.12 -21.95
C ASN A 108 1.98 20.91 -23.25
N ALA A 109 1.18 20.58 -24.26
CA ALA A 109 1.08 21.32 -25.50
C ALA A 109 -0.17 22.21 -25.53
N THR A 110 -0.12 23.24 -26.38
CA THR A 110 -1.24 24.19 -26.56
C THR A 110 -2.53 23.55 -27.10
N ASP A 111 -2.45 22.34 -27.67
CA ASP A 111 -3.60 21.57 -28.18
C ASP A 111 -4.23 20.63 -27.11
N GLY A 112 -3.74 20.69 -25.87
CA GLY A 112 -4.21 19.87 -24.75
C GLY A 112 -3.57 18.48 -24.67
N TYR A 113 -2.63 18.16 -25.58
CA TYR A 113 -1.83 16.94 -25.45
C TYR A 113 -0.80 17.08 -24.34
N ALA A 114 -0.56 16.00 -23.58
CA ALA A 114 0.42 16.00 -22.50
C ALA A 114 1.21 14.68 -22.46
N VAL A 115 2.49 14.76 -22.08
CA VAL A 115 3.38 13.61 -21.90
C VAL A 115 4.15 13.76 -20.60
N THR A 116 4.23 12.67 -19.84
CA THR A 116 5.00 12.60 -18.59
C THR A 116 6.31 11.86 -18.80
N PHE A 117 7.41 12.45 -18.32
CA PHE A 117 8.75 11.89 -18.35
C PHE A 117 9.24 11.61 -16.92
N PRO A 118 9.81 10.43 -16.63
CA PRO A 118 10.47 10.17 -15.36
C PRO A 118 11.75 11.00 -15.22
N TYR A 119 12.22 11.19 -14.00
CA TYR A 119 13.50 11.85 -13.70
C TYR A 119 14.65 11.35 -14.61
N SER A 120 14.78 10.03 -14.78
CA SER A 120 15.85 9.40 -15.57
C SER A 120 15.82 9.72 -17.07
N LYS A 121 14.68 10.19 -17.60
CA LYS A 121 14.57 10.67 -19.00
C LYS A 121 15.14 12.07 -19.16
N VAL A 122 14.92 12.93 -18.17
CA VAL A 122 15.34 14.34 -18.16
C VAL A 122 16.79 14.46 -17.70
N TYR A 123 17.17 13.70 -16.67
CA TYR A 123 18.52 13.59 -16.09
C TYR A 123 19.06 12.16 -16.30
N PRO A 124 19.41 11.79 -17.54
CA PRO A 124 19.87 10.44 -17.85
C PRO A 124 21.27 10.17 -17.29
N ASN A 125 21.49 8.94 -16.83
CA ASN A 125 22.84 8.44 -16.59
C ASN A 125 23.57 8.18 -17.93
N GLU A 126 24.87 7.87 -17.87
CA GLU A 126 25.69 7.64 -19.08
C GLU A 126 25.12 6.59 -20.04
N THR A 127 24.48 5.53 -19.52
CA THR A 127 23.91 4.47 -20.37
C THR A 127 22.67 4.94 -21.10
N ILE A 128 21.75 5.62 -20.42
CA ILE A 128 20.53 6.17 -21.03
C ILE A 128 20.91 7.28 -22.03
N GLN A 129 21.81 8.17 -21.64
CA GLN A 129 22.28 9.28 -22.47
C GLN A 129 22.95 8.79 -23.76
N ALA A 130 23.70 7.68 -23.71
CA ALA A 130 24.33 7.10 -24.91
C ALA A 130 23.33 6.61 -25.96
N ILE A 131 22.10 6.27 -25.54
CA ILE A 131 21.04 5.76 -26.43
C ILE A 131 20.12 6.90 -26.88
N GLN A 132 19.58 7.67 -25.94
CA GLN A 132 18.60 8.72 -26.27
C GLN A 132 19.24 10.05 -26.70
N GLY A 133 20.49 10.30 -26.32
CA GLY A 133 21.13 11.60 -26.50
C GLY A 133 20.52 12.72 -25.65
N ASP A 134 20.70 13.97 -26.08
CA ASP A 134 20.19 15.12 -25.34
C ASP A 134 18.68 15.30 -25.58
N MET A 135 17.90 15.32 -24.50
CA MET A 135 16.51 15.79 -24.53
C MET A 135 16.51 17.32 -24.55
N ILE A 136 16.07 17.91 -25.66
CA ILE A 136 16.04 19.37 -25.83
C ILE A 136 14.62 19.90 -25.99
N LEU A 137 14.42 21.13 -25.51
CA LEU A 137 13.33 22.01 -25.96
C LEU A 137 13.83 22.76 -27.19
N ALA A 138 13.50 22.26 -28.37
CA ALA A 138 13.83 22.87 -29.64
C ALA A 138 12.96 24.11 -29.88
N TYR A 139 13.61 25.20 -30.31
CA TYR A 139 12.96 26.45 -30.72
C TYR A 139 13.21 26.78 -32.20
N GLU A 140 14.10 26.05 -32.87
CA GLU A 140 14.40 26.19 -34.30
C GLU A 140 14.47 24.83 -35.00
N TYR A 141 13.96 24.78 -36.23
CA TYR A 141 14.06 23.62 -37.12
C TYR A 141 14.46 24.06 -38.53
N ASN A 142 15.57 23.53 -39.03
CA ASN A 142 16.14 23.82 -40.36
C ASN A 142 16.24 25.34 -40.65
N GLY A 143 16.68 26.14 -39.68
CA GLY A 143 16.79 27.60 -39.82
C GLY A 143 15.48 28.37 -39.66
N THR A 144 14.38 27.71 -39.32
CA THR A 144 13.09 28.37 -39.04
C THR A 144 12.82 28.34 -37.54
N GLU A 145 12.77 29.52 -36.92
CA GLU A 145 12.53 29.70 -35.48
C GLU A 145 11.02 29.76 -35.18
N VAL A 146 10.64 29.47 -33.94
CA VAL A 146 9.33 29.86 -33.41
C VAL A 146 9.19 31.40 -33.42
N PRO A 147 8.01 31.97 -33.75
CA PRO A 147 6.74 31.28 -33.99
C PRO A 147 6.50 30.88 -35.46
N ASP A 148 7.44 31.15 -36.37
CA ASP A 148 7.28 30.84 -37.81
C ASP A 148 7.37 29.33 -38.09
N TRP A 149 8.00 28.58 -37.20
CA TRP A 149 7.99 27.11 -37.23
C TRP A 149 6.63 26.56 -36.79
N GLU A 150 5.91 25.91 -37.72
CA GLU A 150 4.53 25.43 -37.53
C GLU A 150 4.33 24.42 -36.39
N ASP A 151 5.39 23.68 -36.00
CA ASP A 151 5.33 22.74 -34.88
C ASP A 151 5.61 23.43 -33.53
N GLY A 152 5.90 24.74 -33.51
CA GLY A 152 6.16 25.49 -32.28
C GLY A 152 7.37 24.97 -31.52
N TYR A 153 7.44 25.25 -30.21
CA TYR A 153 8.44 24.61 -29.36
C TYR A 153 8.22 23.09 -29.34
N ARG A 154 9.30 22.32 -29.36
CA ARG A 154 9.23 20.87 -29.47
C ARG A 154 10.20 20.17 -28.55
N ILE A 155 9.75 19.11 -27.87
CA ILE A 155 10.66 18.13 -27.26
C ILE A 155 11.22 17.22 -28.34
N ILE A 156 12.54 17.10 -28.42
CA ILE A 156 13.20 16.14 -29.30
C ILE A 156 14.50 15.61 -28.66
N PHE A 157 14.89 14.42 -29.10
CA PHE A 157 16.05 13.69 -28.61
C PHE A 157 17.16 13.72 -29.67
N LEU A 158 18.31 14.27 -29.33
CA LEU A 158 19.48 14.37 -30.21
C LEU A 158 20.38 13.14 -30.04
N THR A 159 19.95 11.98 -30.56
CA THR A 159 20.73 10.73 -30.49
C THR A 159 22.03 10.85 -31.32
N GLU A 160 23.05 10.05 -30.99
CA GLU A 160 24.34 10.06 -31.70
C GLU A 160 24.19 9.73 -33.20
N ASP A 161 23.24 8.85 -33.54
CA ASP A 161 22.95 8.45 -34.92
C ASP A 161 21.90 9.36 -35.61
N GLY A 162 21.35 10.33 -34.89
CA GLY A 162 20.31 11.24 -35.37
C GLY A 162 18.94 10.58 -35.62
N TYR A 163 18.72 9.36 -35.10
CA TYR A 163 17.46 8.64 -35.19
C TYR A 163 17.02 8.05 -33.85
N TYR A 164 16.02 8.68 -33.24
CA TYR A 164 15.38 8.16 -32.02
C TYR A 164 14.27 7.16 -32.38
N SER A 165 14.61 5.88 -32.31
CA SER A 165 13.72 4.77 -32.66
C SER A 165 12.79 4.36 -31.52
N THR A 166 11.76 3.57 -31.83
CA THR A 166 10.91 2.97 -30.78
C THR A 166 11.70 2.03 -29.88
N GLU A 167 12.75 1.39 -30.40
CA GLU A 167 13.65 0.55 -29.60
C GLU A 167 14.44 1.39 -28.61
N ASP A 168 15.00 2.52 -29.04
CA ASP A 168 15.71 3.45 -28.16
C ASP A 168 14.80 3.95 -27.06
N ALA A 169 13.57 4.36 -27.42
CA ALA A 169 12.57 4.78 -26.46
C ALA A 169 12.22 3.68 -25.45
N ASN A 170 12.06 2.44 -25.90
CA ASN A 170 11.76 1.29 -25.04
C ASN A 170 12.93 0.98 -24.08
N GLN A 171 14.17 1.09 -24.54
CA GLN A 171 15.36 0.83 -23.70
C GLN A 171 15.65 1.94 -22.68
N THR A 172 15.16 3.15 -22.93
CA THR A 172 15.50 4.35 -22.14
C THR A 172 14.34 4.86 -21.30
N THR A 173 13.19 4.21 -21.35
CA THR A 173 11.97 4.60 -20.62
C THR A 173 11.50 3.41 -19.78
N PRO A 174 11.28 3.56 -18.46
CA PRO A 174 10.61 2.53 -17.66
C PRO A 174 9.26 2.17 -18.27
N ASP A 175 8.87 0.89 -18.17
CA ASP A 175 7.68 0.33 -18.83
C ASP A 175 6.39 1.13 -18.54
N GLU A 176 6.23 1.62 -17.30
CA GLU A 176 5.06 2.41 -16.86
C GLU A 176 4.93 3.78 -17.56
N TYR A 177 6.03 4.33 -18.10
CA TYR A 177 6.06 5.60 -18.85
C TYR A 177 6.18 5.40 -20.37
N PHE A 178 6.33 4.15 -20.84
CA PHE A 178 6.53 3.88 -22.26
C PHE A 178 5.21 3.95 -23.05
N MET A 179 5.13 4.88 -24.01
CA MET A 179 3.91 5.12 -24.80
C MET A 179 3.76 4.21 -26.04
N GLY A 180 4.51 3.11 -26.10
CA GLY A 180 4.51 2.16 -27.22
C GLY A 180 5.29 2.60 -28.47
N ALA A 181 5.77 3.85 -28.53
CA ALA A 181 6.59 4.37 -29.63
C ALA A 181 7.41 5.61 -29.20
N ALA A 182 8.46 5.94 -29.95
CA ALA A 182 9.24 7.16 -29.75
C ALA A 182 8.43 8.44 -30.06
N GLY A 183 7.71 8.47 -31.18
CA GLY A 183 7.09 9.69 -31.70
C GLY A 183 6.12 10.43 -30.77
N PRO A 184 5.27 9.76 -29.98
CA PRO A 184 4.44 10.40 -28.95
C PRO A 184 5.25 11.26 -27.97
N THR A 185 6.48 10.87 -27.66
CA THR A 185 7.37 11.62 -26.74
C THR A 185 8.02 12.84 -27.37
N CYS A 186 8.04 12.95 -28.71
CA CYS A 186 8.58 14.11 -29.42
C CYS A 186 7.50 15.20 -29.59
N ILE A 187 6.92 15.63 -28.46
CA ILE A 187 5.77 16.54 -28.35
C ILE A 187 6.07 17.90 -28.98
N LYS A 188 5.13 18.38 -29.80
CA LYS A 188 5.18 19.66 -30.49
C LYS A 188 4.26 20.66 -29.80
N MET A 189 4.37 21.94 -30.15
CA MET A 189 3.55 23.04 -29.62
C MET A 189 3.61 23.10 -28.09
N VAL A 190 4.79 22.84 -27.52
CA VAL A 190 5.03 22.84 -26.08
C VAL A 190 4.67 24.20 -25.50
N ASP A 191 3.80 24.17 -24.50
CA ASP A 191 3.26 25.31 -23.77
C ASP A 191 3.86 25.40 -22.38
N THR A 192 3.86 24.29 -21.64
CA THR A 192 4.39 24.24 -20.27
C THR A 192 5.21 23.00 -19.97
N LEU A 193 6.24 23.18 -19.15
CA LEU A 193 7.05 22.15 -18.51
C LEU A 193 6.76 22.18 -17.00
N LYS A 194 6.07 21.16 -16.48
CA LYS A 194 5.66 21.09 -15.07
C LYS A 194 6.38 19.96 -14.35
N VAL A 195 7.19 20.30 -13.35
CA VAL A 195 7.80 19.33 -12.43
C VAL A 195 6.78 18.98 -11.35
N GLU A 196 6.55 17.69 -11.15
CA GLU A 196 5.61 17.17 -10.15
C GLU A 196 6.30 16.12 -9.28
N THR A 197 6.06 16.16 -7.97
CA THR A 197 6.58 15.16 -7.04
C THR A 197 5.64 13.95 -7.00
N LEU A 198 6.20 12.75 -7.18
CA LEU A 198 5.47 11.51 -6.90
C LEU A 198 5.44 11.31 -5.39
N GLU A 199 4.26 11.45 -4.81
CA GLU A 199 4.02 11.07 -3.42
C GLU A 199 4.00 9.54 -3.31
N PRO A 200 4.69 8.94 -2.32
CA PRO A 200 4.67 7.50 -2.14
C PRO A 200 3.26 7.04 -1.74
N THR A 201 2.93 5.80 -2.15
CA THR A 201 1.72 5.11 -1.68
C THR A 201 1.78 4.97 -0.16
N ALA A 202 0.83 5.62 0.51
CA ALA A 202 0.67 5.56 1.96
C ALA A 202 -0.25 4.40 2.37
N LEU A 203 -1.28 4.13 1.56
CA LEU A 203 -2.24 3.06 1.81
C LEU A 203 -2.63 2.36 0.51
N THR A 204 -2.64 1.04 0.53
CA THR A 204 -3.22 0.21 -0.52
C THR A 204 -4.55 -0.37 -0.07
N VAL A 205 -5.61 -0.18 -0.85
CA VAL A 205 -6.92 -0.82 -0.62
C VAL A 205 -7.12 -1.90 -1.69
N VAL A 206 -7.31 -3.14 -1.25
CA VAL A 206 -7.52 -4.31 -2.11
C VAL A 206 -8.96 -4.80 -1.97
N ARG A 207 -9.59 -5.07 -3.12
CA ARG A 207 -10.93 -5.63 -3.24
C ARG A 207 -10.95 -6.73 -4.30
N GLU A 208 -12.07 -7.42 -4.42
CA GLU A 208 -12.29 -8.37 -5.50
C GLU A 208 -12.21 -7.69 -6.88
N GLU A 209 -12.74 -6.46 -7.01
CA GLU A 209 -12.77 -5.74 -8.30
C GLU A 209 -11.43 -5.12 -8.70
N GLY A 210 -10.49 -4.97 -7.78
CA GLY A 210 -9.17 -4.38 -8.06
C GLY A 210 -8.47 -3.79 -6.84
N THR A 211 -7.45 -2.99 -7.12
CA THR A 211 -6.62 -2.33 -6.11
C THR A 211 -6.63 -0.82 -6.35
N THR A 212 -6.72 -0.06 -5.26
CA THR A 212 -6.61 1.40 -5.26
C THR A 212 -5.50 1.80 -4.29
N GLU A 213 -4.62 2.67 -4.74
CA GLU A 213 -3.53 3.20 -3.93
C GLU A 213 -3.83 4.66 -3.57
N PHE A 214 -3.51 5.05 -2.35
CA PHE A 214 -3.68 6.41 -1.85
C PHE A 214 -2.36 6.96 -1.33
N THR A 215 -2.08 8.19 -1.69
CA THR A 215 -1.01 9.01 -1.11
C THR A 215 -1.46 9.64 0.22
N MET A 216 -0.51 10.11 1.02
CA MET A 216 -0.86 10.84 2.26
C MET A 216 -1.66 12.12 1.99
N THR A 217 -1.41 12.78 0.86
CA THR A 217 -2.14 14.00 0.46
C THR A 217 -3.60 13.68 0.17
N GLU A 218 -3.88 12.66 -0.65
CA GLU A 218 -5.26 12.26 -0.97
C GLU A 218 -6.05 11.85 0.28
N LEU A 219 -5.43 11.10 1.20
CA LEU A 219 -6.09 10.72 2.46
C LEU A 219 -6.46 11.93 3.33
N LYS A 220 -5.60 12.97 3.34
CA LYS A 220 -5.83 14.21 4.11
C LYS A 220 -6.87 15.13 3.47
N GLU A 221 -7.14 14.99 2.18
CA GLU A 221 -8.19 15.74 1.47
C GLU A 221 -9.60 15.15 1.67
N MET A 222 -9.69 13.90 2.15
CA MET A 222 -10.96 13.27 2.52
C MET A 222 -11.59 13.92 3.75
N ASP A 223 -12.86 13.61 4.02
CA ASP A 223 -13.55 14.04 5.24
C ASP A 223 -12.84 13.46 6.49
N THR A 224 -12.10 14.33 7.19
CA THR A 224 -11.29 13.97 8.36
C THR A 224 -12.10 13.98 9.65
N ILE A 225 -11.69 13.16 10.61
CA ILE A 225 -12.19 13.16 11.98
C ILE A 225 -11.07 13.49 12.96
N THR A 226 -11.42 14.23 14.02
CA THR A 226 -10.55 14.45 15.18
C THR A 226 -11.32 14.11 16.45
N GLY A 227 -10.71 13.33 17.35
CA GLY A 227 -11.33 13.01 18.64
C GLY A 227 -10.48 12.10 19.53
N LEU A 228 -11.01 11.83 20.72
CA LEU A 228 -10.34 11.02 21.74
C LEU A 228 -10.40 9.53 21.43
N GLY A 229 -9.33 8.82 21.73
CA GLY A 229 -9.33 7.38 21.80
C GLY A 229 -8.17 6.86 22.65
N GLY A 230 -8.35 5.69 23.25
CA GLY A 230 -7.35 5.01 24.06
C GLY A 230 -7.58 3.50 24.04
N TYR A 231 -6.62 2.75 24.57
CA TYR A 231 -6.70 1.30 24.59
C TYR A 231 -6.10 0.66 25.83
N LYS A 232 -6.63 -0.52 26.15
CA LYS A 232 -6.11 -1.43 27.16
C LYS A 232 -5.27 -2.50 26.47
N ARG A 233 -4.04 -2.69 26.92
CA ARG A 233 -3.16 -3.78 26.48
C ARG A 233 -3.62 -5.10 27.12
N SER A 234 -3.23 -6.23 26.53
CA SER A 234 -3.43 -7.56 27.14
C SER A 234 -2.77 -7.68 28.53
N SER A 235 -1.70 -6.92 28.79
CA SER A 235 -1.07 -6.80 30.12
C SER A 235 -1.88 -6.01 31.16
N GLY A 236 -3.07 -5.50 30.78
CA GLY A 236 -3.89 -4.60 31.60
C GLY A 236 -3.40 -3.14 31.63
N THR A 237 -2.28 -2.83 30.96
CA THR A 237 -1.77 -1.45 30.88
C THR A 237 -2.67 -0.58 30.02
N MET A 238 -2.99 0.61 30.53
CA MET A 238 -3.87 1.60 29.89
C MET A 238 -3.03 2.64 29.13
N GLU A 239 -3.36 2.91 27.87
CA GLU A 239 -2.65 3.85 26.98
C GLU A 239 -3.62 4.89 26.39
N GLY A 240 -3.34 6.18 26.62
CA GLY A 240 -4.22 7.29 26.24
C GLY A 240 -5.11 7.79 27.40
N PRO A 241 -6.28 8.40 27.11
CA PRO A 241 -6.76 8.71 25.76
C PRO A 241 -5.94 9.85 25.16
N HIS A 242 -5.69 9.80 23.85
CA HIS A 242 -5.08 10.90 23.10
C HIS A 242 -6.06 11.43 22.06
N ASN A 243 -5.87 12.68 21.63
CA ASN A 243 -6.69 13.29 20.59
C ASN A 243 -6.09 13.04 19.20
N TYR A 244 -6.63 12.08 18.46
CA TYR A 244 -6.16 11.67 17.15
C TYR A 244 -6.84 12.45 16.02
N THR A 245 -6.13 12.64 14.90
CA THR A 245 -6.67 13.18 13.64
C THR A 245 -6.39 12.20 12.50
N GLY A 246 -7.43 11.88 11.74
CA GLY A 246 -7.37 10.86 10.70
C GLY A 246 -8.58 10.86 9.75
N VAL A 247 -8.71 9.77 8.99
CA VAL A 247 -9.85 9.48 8.12
C VAL A 247 -10.47 8.15 8.53
N THR A 248 -11.80 8.03 8.48
CA THR A 248 -12.46 6.77 8.87
C THR A 248 -12.22 5.67 7.83
N PHE A 249 -12.21 4.40 8.27
CA PHE A 249 -12.17 3.25 7.37
C PHE A 249 -13.34 3.32 6.38
N GLN A 250 -14.54 3.65 6.85
CA GLN A 250 -15.72 3.79 6.01
C GLN A 250 -15.54 4.82 4.89
N THR A 251 -14.95 5.99 5.17
CA THR A 251 -14.69 7.03 4.17
C THR A 251 -13.71 6.53 3.11
N VAL A 252 -12.57 5.96 3.53
CA VAL A 252 -11.55 5.43 2.61
C VAL A 252 -12.12 4.32 1.74
N LEU A 253 -12.82 3.36 2.34
CA LEU A 253 -13.42 2.26 1.61
C LEU A 253 -14.48 2.78 0.63
N SER A 254 -15.38 3.68 1.05
CA SER A 254 -16.41 4.21 0.16
C SER A 254 -15.83 4.95 -1.06
N ALA A 255 -14.65 5.56 -0.93
CA ALA A 255 -13.94 6.21 -2.03
C ALA A 255 -13.45 5.23 -3.13
N THR A 256 -13.32 3.94 -2.80
CA THR A 256 -12.86 2.89 -3.73
C THR A 256 -14.01 2.14 -4.43
N GLY A 257 -15.25 2.58 -4.24
CA GLY A 257 -16.45 2.01 -4.88
C GLY A 257 -17.43 1.37 -3.90
N LEU A 258 -18.45 0.69 -4.43
CA LEU A 258 -19.47 0.02 -3.61
C LEU A 258 -18.89 -1.14 -2.81
N LEU A 259 -19.24 -1.21 -1.52
CA LEU A 259 -18.88 -2.32 -0.65
C LEU A 259 -19.86 -3.51 -0.84
N PRO A 260 -19.39 -4.75 -0.67
CA PRO A 260 -20.27 -5.93 -0.60
C PRO A 260 -21.33 -5.81 0.49
N ALA A 261 -22.40 -6.60 0.37
CA ALA A 261 -23.49 -6.58 1.35
C ALA A 261 -23.03 -6.94 2.76
N ASN A 262 -22.14 -7.92 2.90
CA ASN A 262 -21.42 -8.27 4.11
C ASN A 262 -19.93 -8.43 3.76
N TYR A 263 -19.04 -8.05 4.66
CA TYR A 263 -17.60 -8.12 4.46
C TYR A 263 -16.86 -8.07 5.80
N THR A 264 -15.58 -8.46 5.76
CA THR A 264 -14.59 -8.19 6.79
C THR A 264 -13.44 -7.38 6.17
N VAL A 265 -12.88 -6.46 6.94
CA VAL A 265 -11.69 -5.68 6.55
C VAL A 265 -10.49 -6.22 7.29
N GLU A 266 -9.51 -6.73 6.55
CA GLU A 266 -8.17 -7.02 7.07
C GLU A 266 -7.33 -5.74 6.98
N ALA A 267 -6.86 -5.23 8.11
CA ALA A 267 -5.87 -4.15 8.15
C ALA A 267 -4.49 -4.72 8.44
N MET A 268 -3.52 -4.43 7.59
CA MET A 268 -2.15 -4.93 7.68
C MET A 268 -1.15 -3.78 7.90
N GLY A 269 -0.34 -3.92 8.93
CA GLY A 269 0.82 -3.07 9.21
C GLY A 269 2.00 -3.38 8.31
N SER A 270 2.98 -2.47 8.22
CA SER A 270 4.20 -2.67 7.42
C SER A 270 5.06 -3.85 7.90
N ASP A 271 4.94 -4.24 9.16
CA ASP A 271 5.58 -5.41 9.77
C ASP A 271 4.85 -6.73 9.49
N GLY A 272 3.73 -6.67 8.76
CA GLY A 272 2.88 -7.81 8.43
C GLY A 272 1.89 -8.20 9.53
N PHE A 273 1.78 -7.42 10.62
CA PHE A 273 0.75 -7.63 11.63
C PHE A 273 -0.64 -7.32 11.06
N THR A 274 -1.59 -8.24 11.22
CA THR A 274 -2.95 -8.13 10.70
C THR A 274 -3.99 -8.10 11.82
N THR A 275 -4.98 -7.23 11.66
CA THR A 275 -6.21 -7.18 12.46
C THR A 275 -7.41 -7.23 11.54
N TYR A 276 -8.52 -7.76 12.02
CA TYR A 276 -9.76 -7.88 11.26
C TYR A 276 -10.85 -7.01 11.88
N TYR A 277 -11.67 -6.38 11.04
CA TYR A 277 -12.81 -5.59 11.45
C TYR A 277 -14.04 -6.05 10.66
N ASN A 278 -15.05 -6.55 11.34
CA ASN A 278 -16.30 -6.91 10.68
C ASN A 278 -17.06 -5.66 10.20
N LYS A 279 -18.04 -5.85 9.32
CA LYS A 279 -18.86 -4.76 8.79
C LYS A 279 -19.50 -3.90 9.90
N THR A 280 -19.99 -4.51 10.99
CA THR A 280 -20.63 -3.77 12.09
C THR A 280 -19.64 -2.85 12.79
N GLN A 281 -18.40 -3.30 13.01
CA GLN A 281 -17.33 -2.48 13.56
C GLN A 281 -16.96 -1.33 12.63
N VAL A 282 -16.87 -1.56 11.32
CA VAL A 282 -16.51 -0.52 10.34
C VAL A 282 -17.64 0.52 10.15
N GLU A 283 -18.89 0.08 10.06
CA GLU A 283 -20.04 0.95 9.72
C GLU A 283 -20.74 1.55 10.94
N LEU A 284 -20.88 0.78 12.02
CA LEU A 284 -21.60 1.19 13.24
C LEU A 284 -20.69 1.47 14.42
N GLY A 285 -19.45 0.99 14.37
CA GLY A 285 -18.46 1.33 15.39
C GLY A 285 -18.60 0.59 16.71
N TYR A 286 -19.24 -0.57 16.74
CA TYR A 286 -19.48 -1.27 18.01
C TYR A 286 -18.29 -2.12 18.45
N PHE A 287 -17.70 -1.74 19.59
CA PHE A 287 -16.56 -2.42 20.21
C PHE A 287 -16.80 -2.64 21.70
N PRO A 288 -16.20 -3.68 22.31
CA PRO A 288 -16.03 -3.73 23.76
C PRO A 288 -15.31 -2.49 24.27
N GLY A 289 -15.83 -1.93 25.36
CA GLY A 289 -15.36 -0.69 25.96
C GLY A 289 -14.86 -0.90 27.39
N TYR A 290 -13.88 -0.10 27.77
CA TYR A 290 -13.33 -0.05 29.13
C TYR A 290 -13.36 1.36 29.68
N ASP A 291 -13.63 1.47 30.98
CA ASP A 291 -13.47 2.71 31.71
C ASP A 291 -11.98 3.13 31.72
N PRO A 292 -11.64 4.37 31.34
CA PRO A 292 -10.25 4.81 31.24
C PRO A 292 -9.54 4.97 32.59
N GLU A 293 -10.27 5.15 33.70
CA GLU A 293 -9.70 5.32 35.04
C GLU A 293 -9.52 3.97 35.75
N THR A 294 -10.50 3.07 35.63
CA THR A 294 -10.51 1.80 36.38
C THR A 294 -10.07 0.60 35.53
N GLY A 295 -10.23 0.66 34.20
CA GLY A 295 -10.02 -0.46 33.30
C GLY A 295 -11.12 -1.52 33.35
N ASP A 296 -12.24 -1.21 34.02
CA ASP A 296 -13.42 -2.09 34.11
C ASP A 296 -14.15 -2.15 32.77
N ASP A 297 -14.73 -3.31 32.46
CA ASP A 297 -15.62 -3.50 31.32
C ASP A 297 -16.90 -2.68 31.50
N ILE A 298 -17.21 -1.83 30.50
CA ILE A 298 -18.41 -0.97 30.47
C ILE A 298 -19.39 -1.39 29.36
N GLY A 299 -19.19 -2.55 28.76
CA GLY A 299 -19.98 -3.10 27.68
C GLY A 299 -19.63 -2.50 26.32
N THR A 300 -20.57 -2.57 25.38
CA THR A 300 -20.36 -2.10 24.01
C THR A 300 -20.42 -0.56 23.92
N ILE A 301 -19.38 0.03 23.33
CA ILE A 301 -19.29 1.47 23.03
C ILE A 301 -19.27 1.71 21.52
N ALA A 302 -19.62 2.93 21.11
CA ALA A 302 -19.56 3.36 19.71
C ALA A 302 -18.26 4.11 19.43
N CYS A 303 -17.51 3.69 18.41
CA CYS A 303 -16.21 4.22 17.99
C CYS A 303 -16.17 4.41 16.47
N ASN A 304 -15.46 5.43 15.99
CA ASN A 304 -15.09 5.55 14.60
C ASN A 304 -13.74 4.86 14.37
N VAL A 305 -13.74 3.74 13.65
CA VAL A 305 -12.50 3.08 13.20
C VAL A 305 -11.83 3.96 12.15
N SER A 306 -10.63 4.44 12.44
CA SER A 306 -9.97 5.47 11.64
C SER A 306 -8.50 5.17 11.40
N LEU A 307 -7.97 5.62 10.28
CA LEU A 307 -6.54 5.73 9.99
C LEU A 307 -6.07 7.13 10.41
N ALA A 308 -5.41 7.22 11.56
CA ALA A 308 -4.83 8.46 12.08
C ALA A 308 -3.40 8.68 11.56
N TRP A 309 -3.07 9.94 11.26
CA TRP A 309 -1.70 10.37 10.91
C TRP A 309 -1.13 11.41 11.86
N ALA A 310 -1.93 11.88 12.81
CA ALA A 310 -1.51 12.79 13.85
C ALA A 310 -2.24 12.52 15.16
N ASP A 311 -1.61 12.89 16.26
CA ASP A 311 -2.23 13.04 17.59
C ASP A 311 -2.02 14.46 18.13
N GLU A 312 -2.29 14.68 19.42
CA GLU A 312 -2.08 15.96 20.09
C GLU A 312 -0.63 16.47 20.07
N GLY A 313 0.34 15.58 19.84
CA GLY A 313 1.76 15.89 19.65
C GLY A 313 2.14 16.29 18.22
N GLY A 314 1.20 16.20 17.26
CA GLY A 314 1.42 16.47 15.84
C GLY A 314 1.50 15.18 15.02
N THR A 315 2.32 15.16 13.97
CA THR A 315 2.47 13.98 13.10
C THR A 315 2.93 12.76 13.90
N LEU A 316 2.32 11.60 13.62
CA LEU A 316 2.69 10.35 14.29
C LEU A 316 4.16 9.99 14.02
N PRO A 317 4.91 9.56 15.05
CA PRO A 317 6.25 9.01 14.90
C PRO A 317 6.31 7.76 14.00
N SER A 318 7.47 7.50 13.40
CA SER A 318 7.69 6.41 12.44
C SER A 318 7.58 5.00 13.02
N ASP A 319 7.60 4.82 14.34
CA ASP A 319 7.42 3.53 15.00
C ASP A 319 5.95 3.16 15.22
N ILE A 320 5.02 4.09 14.96
CA ILE A 320 3.57 3.87 15.09
C ILE A 320 2.74 4.34 13.89
N GLY A 321 3.31 5.18 13.01
CA GLY A 321 2.69 5.69 11.78
C GLY A 321 3.52 5.37 10.52
N PRO A 322 3.24 6.01 9.37
CA PRO A 322 2.48 7.27 9.23
C PRO A 322 0.96 7.13 9.32
N LEU A 323 0.40 5.93 9.19
CA LEU A 323 -1.01 5.65 9.40
C LEU A 323 -1.19 4.65 10.53
N ARG A 324 -2.05 4.96 11.50
CA ARG A 324 -2.37 4.06 12.62
C ARG A 324 -3.86 3.80 12.66
N ALA A 325 -4.28 2.54 12.80
CA ALA A 325 -5.67 2.24 13.15
C ALA A 325 -5.94 2.72 14.58
N VAL A 326 -6.99 3.53 14.75
CA VAL A 326 -7.43 4.08 16.03
C VAL A 326 -8.94 3.98 16.16
N LEU A 327 -9.43 3.85 17.40
CA LEU A 327 -10.85 3.81 17.72
C LEU A 327 -11.22 5.12 18.44
N ILE A 328 -11.81 6.07 17.70
CA ILE A 328 -12.16 7.40 18.20
C ILE A 328 -13.60 7.40 18.72
N ASN A 329 -13.83 7.78 19.96
CA ASN A 329 -15.17 7.89 20.54
C ASN A 329 -15.37 9.19 21.33
N GLU A 330 -16.64 9.53 21.59
CA GLU A 330 -17.02 10.80 22.21
C GLU A 330 -16.53 10.91 23.67
N ASP A 331 -16.55 9.80 24.40
CA ASP A 331 -16.31 9.77 25.84
C ASP A 331 -14.81 9.55 26.20
N GLY A 332 -13.96 9.24 25.21
CA GLY A 332 -12.57 8.84 25.44
C GLY A 332 -12.43 7.49 26.13
N ASN A 333 -13.46 6.64 26.06
CA ASN A 333 -13.45 5.28 26.59
C ASN A 333 -12.44 4.40 25.85
N PHE A 334 -11.93 3.38 26.52
CA PHE A 334 -10.86 2.55 25.99
C PHE A 334 -11.43 1.32 25.29
N THR A 335 -10.62 0.75 24.41
CA THR A 335 -10.93 -0.46 23.64
C THR A 335 -9.75 -1.43 23.71
N ASP A 336 -9.87 -2.63 23.15
CA ASP A 336 -8.75 -3.57 23.11
C ASP A 336 -7.62 -3.09 22.20
N GLY A 337 -6.39 -3.16 22.71
CA GLY A 337 -5.21 -2.66 22.02
C GLY A 337 -4.86 -3.37 20.72
N HIS A 338 -5.36 -4.58 20.48
CA HIS A 338 -5.11 -5.30 19.22
C HIS A 338 -5.84 -4.65 18.02
N PHE A 339 -6.89 -3.85 18.26
CA PHE A 339 -7.53 -3.03 17.24
C PHE A 339 -6.73 -1.79 16.84
N TRP A 340 -5.61 -1.50 17.51
CA TRP A 340 -4.83 -0.29 17.32
C TRP A 340 -3.56 -0.53 16.50
N ASN A 341 -3.74 -1.20 15.36
CA ASN A 341 -2.67 -1.60 14.43
C ASN A 341 -1.80 -0.40 14.01
N LYS A 342 -0.48 -0.56 14.09
CA LYS A 342 0.51 0.47 13.78
C LYS A 342 0.91 0.42 12.33
N ASP A 343 1.30 1.57 11.78
CA ASP A 343 1.86 1.68 10.44
C ASP A 343 1.07 0.88 9.38
N VAL A 344 -0.25 1.12 9.35
CA VAL A 344 -1.19 0.44 8.46
C VAL A 344 -0.93 0.86 7.03
N VAL A 345 -0.46 -0.09 6.22
CA VAL A 345 -0.12 0.13 4.80
C VAL A 345 -1.13 -0.49 3.85
N LYS A 346 -1.99 -1.40 4.33
CA LYS A 346 -2.95 -2.09 3.48
C LYS A 346 -4.26 -2.39 4.18
N LEU A 347 -5.38 -2.14 3.50
CA LEU A 347 -6.71 -2.65 3.84
C LEU A 347 -7.17 -3.64 2.76
N THR A 348 -7.52 -4.86 3.14
CA THR A 348 -8.13 -5.85 2.23
C THR A 348 -9.59 -6.04 2.60
N VAL A 349 -10.51 -5.82 1.66
CA VAL A 349 -11.92 -6.23 1.83
C VAL A 349 -12.04 -7.69 1.41
N ILE A 350 -12.42 -8.54 2.36
CA ILE A 350 -12.62 -9.97 2.16
C ILE A 350 -14.07 -10.36 2.45
N GLU A 351 -14.43 -11.60 2.10
CA GLU A 351 -15.73 -12.16 2.48
C GLU A 351 -15.93 -12.10 4.00
N GLU A 352 -17.20 -11.99 4.43
CA GLU A 352 -17.56 -11.96 5.84
C GLU A 352 -16.97 -13.16 6.57
N VAL A 353 -16.16 -12.87 7.59
CA VAL A 353 -15.63 -13.87 8.52
C VAL A 353 -16.57 -13.92 9.72
N PRO A 354 -17.30 -15.03 9.94
CA PRO A 354 -18.17 -15.15 11.10
C PRO A 354 -17.35 -15.11 12.39
N ASP A 355 -17.89 -14.47 13.43
CA ASP A 355 -17.31 -14.54 14.77
C ASP A 355 -17.25 -16.00 15.24
N TRP A 356 -16.10 -16.38 15.82
CA TRP A 356 -15.90 -17.67 16.43
C TRP A 356 -15.04 -17.55 17.69
N GLU A 357 -15.14 -18.55 18.55
CA GLU A 357 -14.33 -18.68 19.74
C GLU A 357 -13.78 -20.12 19.84
N VAL A 358 -12.61 -20.27 20.44
CA VAL A 358 -12.08 -21.58 20.86
C VAL A 358 -12.06 -21.63 22.39
N GLU A 359 -12.70 -22.65 22.96
CA GLU A 359 -12.69 -22.90 24.40
C GLU A 359 -11.30 -23.43 24.80
N LEU A 360 -10.62 -22.73 25.71
CA LEU A 360 -9.38 -23.19 26.33
C LEU A 360 -9.68 -23.60 27.77
N ASP A 361 -9.48 -24.88 28.07
CA ASP A 361 -9.90 -25.52 29.32
C ASP A 361 -8.71 -26.22 29.99
N GLY A 362 -8.09 -25.56 30.98
CA GLY A 362 -6.95 -26.07 31.72
C GLY A 362 -6.96 -25.66 33.19
N VAL A 363 -5.80 -25.23 33.70
CA VAL A 363 -5.72 -24.59 35.03
C VAL A 363 -6.56 -23.32 35.04
N ASP A 364 -6.49 -22.55 33.96
CA ASP A 364 -7.39 -21.44 33.66
C ASP A 364 -8.36 -21.85 32.55
N HIS A 365 -9.55 -21.24 32.57
CA HIS A 365 -10.63 -21.54 31.63
C HIS A 365 -11.20 -20.26 31.03
N PHE A 366 -11.17 -20.15 29.70
CA PHE A 366 -11.75 -19.02 28.98
C PHE A 366 -12.00 -19.34 27.51
N ASN A 367 -12.82 -18.52 26.86
CA ASN A 367 -13.02 -18.55 25.43
C ASN A 367 -12.08 -17.55 24.77
N MET A 368 -11.19 -18.03 23.90
CA MET A 368 -10.35 -17.17 23.06
C MET A 368 -11.14 -16.76 21.82
N SER A 369 -11.30 -15.46 21.62
CA SER A 369 -12.01 -14.93 20.46
C SER A 369 -11.19 -15.07 19.16
N HIS A 370 -11.89 -14.99 18.02
CA HIS A 370 -11.30 -14.81 16.70
C HIS A 370 -10.20 -13.72 16.71
N ASP A 371 -10.52 -12.55 17.25
CA ASP A 371 -9.63 -11.40 17.22
C ASP A 371 -8.39 -11.63 18.11
N ASP A 372 -8.55 -12.24 19.28
CA ASP A 372 -7.43 -12.57 20.18
C ASP A 372 -6.49 -13.60 19.57
N TYR A 373 -7.04 -14.65 18.95
CA TYR A 373 -6.25 -15.65 18.25
C TYR A 373 -5.44 -15.01 17.13
N TYR A 374 -6.07 -14.22 16.25
CA TYR A 374 -5.39 -13.62 15.11
C TYR A 374 -4.42 -12.51 15.52
N ALA A 375 -4.69 -11.76 16.58
CA ALA A 375 -3.73 -10.82 17.17
C ALA A 375 -2.47 -11.55 17.65
N GLY A 376 -2.63 -12.68 18.35
CA GLY A 376 -1.52 -13.54 18.75
C GLY A 376 -0.77 -14.10 17.55
N ALA A 377 -1.49 -14.71 16.60
CA ALA A 377 -0.95 -15.42 15.45
C ALA A 377 -0.34 -14.50 14.37
N SER A 378 -0.68 -13.21 14.37
CA SER A 378 -0.09 -12.21 13.50
C SER A 378 1.26 -11.70 14.02
N CYS A 379 1.49 -11.78 15.34
CA CYS A 379 2.77 -11.41 15.94
C CYS A 379 3.90 -12.35 15.50
N SER A 380 4.99 -11.80 14.97
CA SER A 380 6.14 -12.58 14.48
C SER A 380 6.85 -13.37 15.58
N HIS A 381 6.72 -12.94 16.84
CA HIS A 381 7.32 -13.62 17.99
C HIS A 381 6.52 -14.85 18.47
N HIS A 382 5.23 -14.94 18.14
CA HIS A 382 4.36 -16.01 18.62
C HIS A 382 3.98 -17.01 17.52
N ARG A 383 4.08 -16.63 16.25
CA ARG A 383 3.61 -17.47 15.14
C ARG A 383 4.68 -18.44 14.64
N THR A 384 4.22 -19.52 14.01
CA THR A 384 5.07 -20.42 13.22
C THR A 384 4.39 -20.78 11.91
N GLU A 385 5.22 -21.04 10.91
CA GLU A 385 4.81 -21.50 9.58
C GLU A 385 5.42 -22.88 9.31
N ILE A 386 4.60 -23.82 8.83
CA ILE A 386 5.04 -25.17 8.44
C ILE A 386 4.48 -25.54 7.07
N GLU A 387 5.17 -26.47 6.39
CA GLU A 387 4.64 -27.10 5.18
C GLU A 387 4.00 -28.45 5.52
N MET A 388 2.80 -28.68 4.99
CA MET A 388 2.10 -29.96 5.08
C MET A 388 1.45 -30.27 3.73
N ASN A 389 1.83 -31.41 3.12
CA ASN A 389 1.27 -31.88 1.85
C ASN A 389 1.37 -30.89 0.67
N GLY A 390 2.38 -30.01 0.68
CA GLY A 390 2.60 -29.00 -0.37
C GLY A 390 1.85 -27.68 -0.16
N ASP A 391 1.08 -27.57 0.92
CA ASP A 391 0.48 -26.32 1.38
C ASP A 391 1.28 -25.75 2.55
N THR A 392 1.35 -24.42 2.63
CA THR A 392 1.97 -23.69 3.74
C THR A 392 0.88 -23.31 4.74
N TYR A 393 1.04 -23.71 6.00
CA TYR A 393 0.13 -23.38 7.10
C TYR A 393 0.82 -22.47 8.11
N LYS A 394 0.11 -21.45 8.59
CA LYS A 394 0.63 -20.46 9.53
C LYS A 394 -0.35 -20.26 10.69
N GLY A 395 0.16 -20.11 11.90
CA GLY A 395 -0.64 -19.85 13.10
C GLY A 395 0.17 -19.92 14.38
N LEU A 396 -0.50 -20.21 15.50
CA LEU A 396 0.13 -20.34 16.80
C LEU A 396 0.65 -21.76 17.01
N PRO A 397 1.89 -21.96 17.48
CA PRO A 397 2.29 -23.22 18.06
C PRO A 397 1.38 -23.62 19.21
N LEU A 398 1.04 -24.91 19.31
CA LEU A 398 0.16 -25.43 20.36
C LEU A 398 0.70 -25.13 21.76
N TYR A 399 2.03 -25.07 21.94
CA TYR A 399 2.63 -24.72 23.23
C TYR A 399 2.25 -23.29 23.69
N VAL A 400 2.07 -22.35 22.75
CA VAL A 400 1.68 -20.96 23.06
C VAL A 400 0.24 -20.91 23.57
N LEU A 401 -0.65 -21.67 22.93
CA LEU A 401 -2.05 -21.77 23.37
C LEU A 401 -2.17 -22.44 24.74
N VAL A 402 -1.38 -23.49 24.98
CA VAL A 402 -1.36 -24.18 26.28
C VAL A 402 -0.80 -23.26 27.38
N ALA A 403 0.21 -22.45 27.08
CA ALA A 403 0.77 -21.47 28.02
C ALA A 403 -0.26 -20.41 28.48
N ALA A 404 -1.35 -20.22 27.75
CA ALA A 404 -2.43 -19.33 28.14
C ALA A 404 -3.39 -19.95 29.16
N MET A 405 -3.38 -21.27 29.35
CA MET A 405 -4.31 -22.01 30.22
C MET A 405 -3.63 -22.94 31.24
N ASP A 406 -2.30 -23.03 31.26
CA ASP A 406 -1.55 -23.93 32.15
C ASP A 406 -1.12 -23.33 33.49
N GLY A 407 -1.64 -22.14 33.82
CA GLY A 407 -1.40 -21.44 35.09
C GLY A 407 0.03 -20.94 35.27
N GLY A 408 0.76 -20.72 34.17
CA GLY A 408 2.09 -20.11 34.16
C GLY A 408 2.09 -18.61 34.49
N ASP A 409 3.28 -17.99 34.54
CA ASP A 409 3.46 -16.58 34.95
C ASP A 409 2.75 -15.60 34.01
N ASP A 410 2.05 -14.61 34.58
CA ASP A 410 0.96 -13.86 33.96
C ASP A 410 1.41 -12.80 32.96
N THR A 411 2.67 -12.40 33.01
CA THR A 411 3.05 -11.13 32.39
C THR A 411 3.05 -11.24 30.86
N HIS A 412 3.17 -12.46 30.31
CA HIS A 412 3.13 -12.77 28.87
C HIS A 412 2.77 -14.24 28.54
N PHE A 413 1.91 -14.91 29.32
CA PHE A 413 1.55 -16.33 29.14
C PHE A 413 2.79 -17.24 29.01
N THR A 414 3.56 -17.34 30.08
CA THR A 414 4.78 -18.17 30.10
C THR A 414 4.45 -19.64 30.33
N PHE A 415 4.82 -20.53 29.41
CA PHE A 415 4.55 -21.97 29.52
C PHE A 415 5.03 -22.56 30.86
N ASN A 416 4.12 -23.22 31.59
CA ASN A 416 4.35 -23.82 32.90
C ASN A 416 5.12 -25.14 32.79
N SER A 417 6.42 -25.02 32.51
CA SER A 417 7.33 -26.15 32.40
C SER A 417 7.37 -27.02 33.66
N SER A 418 7.11 -26.44 34.84
CA SER A 418 7.10 -27.17 36.11
C SER A 418 5.89 -28.10 36.22
N LEU A 419 4.71 -27.64 35.80
CA LEU A 419 3.50 -28.45 35.76
C LEU A 419 3.63 -29.58 34.73
N ALA A 420 4.12 -29.24 33.54
CA ALA A 420 4.37 -30.19 32.46
C ALA A 420 5.28 -31.36 32.91
N LEU A 421 6.42 -31.05 33.53
CA LEU A 421 7.38 -32.05 34.00
C LEU A 421 6.90 -32.91 35.18
N GLN A 422 5.93 -32.44 35.96
CA GLN A 422 5.43 -33.17 37.13
C GLN A 422 4.31 -34.13 36.78
N THR A 423 3.38 -33.68 35.95
CA THR A 423 2.12 -34.38 35.69
C THR A 423 2.12 -35.16 34.38
N HIS A 424 2.97 -34.75 33.41
CA HIS A 424 2.96 -35.29 32.05
C HIS A 424 1.55 -35.29 31.44
N TYR A 425 0.77 -34.23 31.70
CA TYR A 425 -0.61 -34.10 31.25
C TYR A 425 -0.72 -34.24 29.71
N ASN A 426 -1.93 -34.53 29.26
CA ASN A 426 -2.24 -34.55 27.83
C ASN A 426 -3.04 -33.32 27.44
N VAL A 427 -2.91 -32.89 26.19
CA VAL A 427 -3.72 -31.85 25.58
C VAL A 427 -4.59 -32.48 24.50
N THR A 428 -5.91 -32.34 24.63
CA THR A 428 -6.88 -32.87 23.68
C THR A 428 -7.56 -31.72 22.95
N LEU A 429 -7.49 -31.74 21.62
CA LEU A 429 -8.18 -30.79 20.76
C LEU A 429 -9.44 -31.44 20.21
N TYR A 430 -10.54 -30.70 20.13
CA TYR A 430 -11.83 -31.17 19.64
C TYR A 430 -12.36 -30.28 18.51
N ASP A 431 -12.94 -30.91 17.50
CA ASP A 431 -13.80 -30.23 16.53
C ASP A 431 -15.24 -30.11 17.06
N SER A 432 -16.10 -29.42 16.28
CA SER A 432 -17.52 -29.24 16.64
C SER A 432 -18.36 -30.53 16.63
N GLU A 433 -17.86 -31.61 16.02
CA GLU A 433 -18.51 -32.93 15.97
C GLU A 433 -18.05 -33.86 17.10
N GLY A 434 -17.05 -33.45 17.88
CA GLY A 434 -16.42 -34.21 18.97
C GLY A 434 -15.29 -35.14 18.52
N THR A 435 -14.87 -35.10 17.25
CA THR A 435 -13.62 -35.72 16.81
C THR A 435 -12.47 -35.06 17.54
N ASN A 436 -11.49 -35.85 17.96
CA ASN A 436 -10.39 -35.31 18.74
C ASN A 436 -9.02 -35.89 18.40
N VAL A 437 -8.01 -35.12 18.75
CA VAL A 437 -6.60 -35.49 18.72
C VAL A 437 -6.01 -35.17 20.08
N THR A 438 -5.39 -36.16 20.71
CA THR A 438 -4.68 -36.01 21.98
C THR A 438 -3.18 -36.08 21.77
N ILE A 439 -2.45 -35.10 22.31
CA ILE A 439 -0.99 -35.00 22.25
C ILE A 439 -0.46 -34.85 23.68
N SER A 440 0.60 -35.59 24.02
CA SER A 440 1.23 -35.47 25.34
C SER A 440 1.97 -34.13 25.46
N VAL A 441 1.93 -33.51 26.65
CA VAL A 441 2.70 -32.29 26.93
C VAL A 441 4.19 -32.46 26.64
N ASP A 442 4.74 -33.66 26.80
CA ASP A 442 6.15 -33.97 26.49
C ASP A 442 6.50 -33.74 25.00
N GLN A 443 5.50 -33.82 24.12
CA GLN A 443 5.67 -33.54 22.68
C GLN A 443 5.41 -32.06 22.34
N ILE A 444 4.64 -31.36 23.18
CA ILE A 444 4.21 -29.97 22.99
C ILE A 444 5.25 -28.99 23.54
N ALA A 445 5.82 -29.29 24.71
CA ALA A 445 6.77 -28.43 25.40
C ALA A 445 7.92 -28.04 24.47
N ASP A 446 8.14 -26.72 24.32
CA ASP A 446 9.15 -26.10 23.45
C ASP A 446 9.10 -26.53 21.96
N ASN A 447 7.99 -27.12 21.50
CA ASN A 447 7.83 -27.60 20.14
C ASN A 447 7.01 -26.61 19.29
N THR A 448 7.72 -25.89 18.42
CA THR A 448 7.09 -24.92 17.50
C THR A 448 6.44 -25.57 16.28
N SER A 449 6.68 -26.86 16.02
CA SER A 449 6.21 -27.55 14.82
C SER A 449 4.82 -28.17 14.95
N ILE A 450 4.20 -28.13 16.13
CA ILE A 450 2.80 -28.50 16.31
C ILE A 450 2.01 -27.20 16.26
N VAL A 451 1.37 -26.92 15.12
CA VAL A 451 0.77 -25.60 14.87
C VAL A 451 -0.75 -25.74 14.82
N VAL A 452 -1.43 -24.87 15.56
CA VAL A 452 -2.84 -24.56 15.35
C VAL A 452 -2.85 -23.40 14.37
N ALA A 453 -3.18 -23.69 13.12
CA ALA A 453 -3.10 -22.79 11.97
C ALA A 453 -4.40 -22.01 11.81
N GLY A 454 -4.28 -20.72 11.43
CA GLY A 454 -5.38 -19.87 11.00
C GLY A 454 -5.26 -19.41 9.54
N TRP A 455 -4.11 -19.65 8.92
CA TRP A 455 -3.91 -19.40 7.49
C TRP A 455 -3.38 -20.63 6.76
N LYS A 456 -3.82 -20.76 5.51
CA LYS A 456 -3.30 -21.66 4.49
C LYS A 456 -2.91 -20.86 3.26
N ASN A 457 -1.67 -21.00 2.80
CA ASN A 457 -1.12 -20.28 1.66
C ASN A 457 -1.38 -18.76 1.72
N ASN A 458 -1.21 -18.17 2.91
CA ASN A 458 -1.46 -16.76 3.23
C ASN A 458 -2.92 -16.29 3.08
N LYS A 459 -3.90 -17.20 3.08
CA LYS A 459 -5.32 -16.89 3.18
C LYS A 459 -5.90 -17.48 4.44
N LEU A 460 -6.96 -16.88 4.98
CA LEU A 460 -7.72 -17.47 6.09
C LEU A 460 -8.21 -18.87 5.70
N LEU A 461 -8.36 -19.74 6.70
CA LEU A 461 -8.94 -21.06 6.47
C LEU A 461 -10.40 -20.95 6.02
N GLU A 462 -10.82 -21.88 5.17
CA GLU A 462 -12.15 -21.93 4.59
C GLU A 462 -12.67 -23.39 4.62
N GLY A 463 -13.99 -23.57 4.48
CA GLY A 463 -14.62 -24.89 4.44
C GLY A 463 -14.40 -25.68 5.74
N ASP A 464 -14.11 -26.98 5.61
CA ASP A 464 -13.96 -27.87 6.77
C ASP A 464 -12.75 -27.48 7.66
N GLU A 465 -11.72 -26.82 7.10
CA GLU A 465 -10.53 -26.42 7.87
C GLU A 465 -10.81 -25.23 8.81
N TRP A 466 -11.90 -24.49 8.61
CA TRP A 466 -12.29 -23.33 9.42
C TRP A 466 -12.90 -23.76 10.77
N PRO A 467 -12.67 -23.04 11.88
CA PRO A 467 -11.99 -21.74 11.97
C PRO A 467 -10.46 -21.81 12.10
N ILE A 468 -9.96 -22.87 12.73
CA ILE A 468 -8.54 -23.11 12.98
C ILE A 468 -8.25 -24.62 12.88
N LYS A 469 -7.03 -24.97 12.46
CA LYS A 469 -6.65 -26.34 12.12
C LYS A 469 -5.35 -26.78 12.79
N LEU A 470 -5.33 -27.94 13.41
CA LEU A 470 -4.10 -28.57 13.90
C LEU A 470 -3.34 -29.15 12.71
N VAL A 471 -2.07 -28.79 12.59
CA VAL A 471 -1.15 -29.30 11.56
C VAL A 471 0.20 -29.64 12.19
N THR A 472 0.84 -30.67 11.64
CA THR A 472 2.18 -31.12 12.05
C THR A 472 3.00 -31.51 10.81
N PRO A 473 4.35 -31.46 10.88
CA PRO A 473 5.19 -31.98 9.82
C PRO A 473 4.82 -33.42 9.47
N ASN A 474 4.73 -33.70 8.17
CA ASN A 474 4.33 -35.02 7.64
C ASN A 474 2.93 -35.49 8.07
N ALA A 475 2.05 -34.58 8.53
CA ALA A 475 0.67 -34.87 8.92
C ALA A 475 0.55 -36.00 9.97
N THR A 476 1.46 -36.05 10.95
CA THR A 476 1.41 -37.05 12.04
C THR A 476 0.21 -36.88 12.97
N ALA A 477 -0.30 -35.65 13.06
CA ALA A 477 -1.52 -35.24 13.74
C ALA A 477 -2.16 -34.11 12.93
N VAL A 478 -3.46 -34.24 12.65
CA VAL A 478 -4.26 -33.25 11.92
C VAL A 478 -5.67 -33.24 12.51
N LEU A 479 -6.22 -32.06 12.74
CA LEU A 479 -7.62 -31.88 13.14
C LEU A 479 -8.14 -30.58 12.53
N ASP A 480 -9.24 -30.68 11.80
CA ASP A 480 -9.92 -29.56 11.15
C ASP A 480 -10.93 -28.93 12.11
N GLY A 481 -11.21 -27.63 11.96
CA GLY A 481 -12.31 -26.94 12.64
C GLY A 481 -12.31 -27.05 14.17
N ILE A 482 -11.17 -26.76 14.81
CA ILE A 482 -11.02 -26.86 16.27
C ILE A 482 -11.89 -25.81 16.97
N VAL A 483 -12.65 -26.25 17.97
CA VAL A 483 -13.51 -25.40 18.82
C VAL A 483 -13.21 -25.52 20.31
N LYS A 484 -12.46 -26.54 20.73
CA LYS A 484 -12.02 -26.71 22.12
C LYS A 484 -10.61 -27.30 22.22
N ILE A 485 -9.83 -26.81 23.17
CA ILE A 485 -8.53 -27.36 23.57
C ILE A 485 -8.55 -27.56 25.09
N GLU A 486 -8.30 -28.80 25.54
CA GLU A 486 -8.45 -29.21 26.92
C GLU A 486 -7.17 -29.84 27.46
N MET A 487 -6.73 -29.42 28.65
CA MET A 487 -5.68 -30.11 29.41
C MET A 487 -6.31 -31.21 30.27
N VAL A 488 -5.79 -32.43 30.17
CA VAL A 488 -6.28 -33.61 30.90
C VAL A 488 -5.15 -34.26 31.70
N GLY A 489 -5.40 -34.50 32.99
CA GLY A 489 -4.44 -35.14 33.90
C GLY A 489 -3.40 -34.19 34.50
N TRP A 490 -3.72 -32.90 34.61
CA TRP A 490 -2.86 -31.89 35.25
C TRP A 490 -3.15 -31.70 36.75
N GLU A 491 -4.28 -32.23 37.25
CA GLU A 491 -4.75 -32.04 38.63
C GLU A 491 -4.08 -32.97 39.66
N ASP A 492 -3.27 -33.95 39.23
CA ASP A 492 -2.73 -35.05 40.05
C ASP A 492 -1.44 -34.73 40.82
#